data_AF-A0A318SBG9-F1
#
_entry.id   AF-A0A318SBG9-F1
#
_cell.length_a   1.000
_cell.length_b   1.000
_cell.length_c   1.000
_cell.angle_alpha   90.00
_cell.angle_beta   90.00
_cell.angle_gamma   90.00
#
_symmetry.space_group_name_H-M   'P 1'
#
loop_
_entity.id
_entity.type
_entity.pdbx_description
1 polymer ?
#
loop_
_entity_poly.entity_id
_entity_poly.type
_entity_poly.pdbx_seq_one_letter_code
_entity_poly.pdbx_strand_id
1 'polypeptide(L)'
;MKLDELRATLNEHINRQPRGFKAQLAHELDVTPTYINQVLSGRLPLQLDHLAMILERLELELVVAPKGTNERLRAVFSDPFVQPKVERNDT
;
A
#
# COMPACT_ATOMS: atom_id res chain seq x y z
N MET A 1 -5.35 -2.44 12.95
CA MET A 1 -4.45 -2.80 11.84
C MET A 1 -3.18 -3.36 12.45
N LYS A 2 -2.77 -4.56 12.05
CA LYS A 2 -1.44 -5.08 12.40
C LYS A 2 -0.41 -4.54 11.41
N LEU A 3 0.84 -4.40 11.83
CA LEU A 3 1.92 -3.95 10.95
C LEU A 3 2.05 -4.83 9.69
N ASP A 4 1.74 -6.12 9.81
CA ASP A 4 1.75 -7.07 8.70
C ASP A 4 0.67 -6.79 7.65
N GLU A 5 -0.50 -6.29 8.06
CA GLU A 5 -1.57 -5.89 7.14
C GLU A 5 -1.13 -4.67 6.33
N LEU A 6 -0.52 -3.68 6.98
CA LEU A 6 0.06 -2.52 6.30
C LEU A 6 1.11 -2.95 5.27
N ARG A 7 2.04 -3.84 5.66
CA ARG A 7 3.08 -4.36 4.77
C ARG A 7 2.47 -5.09 3.57
N ALA A 8 1.43 -5.90 3.79
CA ALA A 8 0.73 -6.61 2.72
C ALA A 8 0.06 -5.63 1.75
N THR A 9 -0.65 -4.61 2.26
CA THR A 9 -1.26 -3.56 1.45
C THR A 9 -0.21 -2.80 0.63
N LEU A 10 0.88 -2.34 1.26
CA LEU A 10 1.95 -1.64 0.54
C LEU A 10 2.55 -2.52 -0.56
N ASN A 11 2.80 -3.79 -0.28
CA ASN A 11 3.33 -4.73 -1.27
C ASN A 11 2.36 -4.93 -2.44
N GLU A 12 1.05 -5.04 -2.17
CA GLU A 12 0.03 -5.11 -3.21
C GLU A 12 0.03 -3.87 -4.11
N HIS A 13 0.02 -2.67 -3.53
CA HIS A 13 0.07 -1.42 -4.29
C HIS A 13 1.36 -1.30 -5.10
N ILE A 14 2.51 -1.65 -4.53
CA ILE A 14 3.81 -1.62 -5.22
C ILE A 14 3.84 -2.60 -6.42
N ASN A 15 3.24 -3.79 -6.28
CA ASN A 15 3.24 -4.79 -7.35
C ASN A 15 2.28 -4.45 -8.50
N ARG A 16 1.33 -3.53 -8.29
CA ARG A 16 0.45 -3.00 -9.34
C ARG A 16 1.09 -1.86 -10.14
N GLN A 17 2.22 -1.32 -9.67
CA GLN A 17 2.92 -0.24 -10.37
C GLN A 17 3.65 -0.75 -11.63
N PRO A 18 3.98 0.15 -12.58
CA PRO A 18 4.75 -0.21 -13.76
C PRO A 18 6.09 -0.88 -13.43
N ARG A 19 6.59 -1.65 -14.40
CA ARG A 19 7.93 -2.26 -14.29
C ARG A 19 8.97 -1.17 -14.01
N GLY A 20 9.87 -1.46 -13.06
CA GLY A 20 10.92 -0.52 -12.63
C GLY A 20 10.54 0.35 -11.44
N PHE A 21 9.27 0.44 -11.04
CA PHE A 21 8.84 1.25 -9.90
C PHE A 21 9.60 0.91 -8.61
N LYS A 22 9.72 -0.38 -8.27
CA LYS A 22 10.46 -0.81 -7.07
C LYS A 22 11.95 -0.44 -7.12
N ALA A 23 12.56 -0.41 -8.30
CA ALA A 23 13.96 -0.01 -8.46
C ALA A 23 14.11 1.51 -8.32
N GLN A 24 13.17 2.28 -8.88
CA GLN A 24 13.11 3.73 -8.72
C GLN A 24 12.89 4.12 -7.24
N LEU A 25 11.93 3.47 -6.58
CA LEU A 25 11.64 3.68 -5.16
C LEU A 25 12.88 3.38 -4.30
N ALA A 26 13.63 2.31 -4.62
CA ALA A 26 14.87 1.99 -3.92
C ALA A 26 15.94 3.09 -4.09
N HIS A 27 16.09 3.61 -5.31
CA HIS A 27 17.00 4.70 -5.60
C HIS A 27 16.62 5.99 -4.86
N GLU A 28 15.33 6.35 -4.84
CA GLU A 28 14.82 7.55 -4.13
C GLU A 28 15.00 7.43 -2.61
N LEU A 29 14.88 6.23 -2.06
CA LEU A 29 15.10 5.91 -0.64
C LEU A 29 16.58 5.77 -0.25
N ASP A 30 17.52 5.83 -1.20
CA ASP A 30 18.94 5.48 -1.00
C ASP A 30 19.14 4.08 -0.36
N VAL A 31 18.38 3.10 -0.86
CA VAL A 31 18.42 1.70 -0.39
C VAL A 31 18.50 0.72 -1.57
N THR A 32 18.72 -0.56 -1.26
CA THR A 32 18.68 -1.61 -2.28
C THR A 32 17.24 -2.10 -2.53
N PRO A 33 16.90 -2.60 -3.74
CA PRO A 33 15.62 -3.26 -3.97
C PRO A 33 15.39 -4.46 -3.04
N THR A 34 16.47 -5.12 -2.62
CA THR A 34 16.44 -6.21 -1.62
C THR A 34 15.98 -5.71 -0.26
N TYR A 35 16.46 -4.53 0.18
CA TYR A 35 16.00 -3.91 1.42
C TYR A 35 14.49 -3.69 1.39
N ILE A 36 13.94 -3.13 0.30
CA ILE A 36 12.49 -2.95 0.14
C ILE A 36 11.75 -4.28 0.29
N ASN A 37 12.22 -5.34 -0.37
CA ASN A 37 11.61 -6.66 -0.24
C ASN A 37 11.64 -7.20 1.20
N GLN A 38 12.75 -7.00 1.92
CA GLN A 38 12.89 -7.43 3.31
C GLN A 38 12.00 -6.62 4.26
N VAL A 39 11.85 -5.33 4.03
CA VAL A 39 10.92 -4.47 4.77
C VAL A 39 9.46 -4.87 4.47
N LEU A 40 9.07 -5.07 3.22
CA LEU A 40 7.70 -5.45 2.88
C LEU A 40 7.34 -6.89 3.33
N SER A 41 8.32 -7.77 3.50
CA SER A 41 8.10 -9.17 3.91
C SER A 41 8.16 -9.44 5.41
N GLY A 42 8.37 -8.42 6.25
CA GLY A 42 8.47 -8.63 7.71
C GLY A 42 9.90 -8.80 8.23
N ARG A 43 10.89 -9.05 7.36
CA ARG A 43 12.26 -9.46 7.74
C ARG A 43 13.09 -8.32 8.32
N LEU A 44 12.84 -7.09 7.87
CA LEU A 44 13.46 -5.88 8.42
C LEU A 44 12.41 -4.93 8.98
N PRO A 45 12.75 -4.08 9.96
CA PRO A 45 11.84 -3.05 10.45
C PRO A 45 11.52 -2.02 9.37
N LEU A 46 10.26 -1.59 9.32
CA LEU A 46 9.82 -0.48 8.48
C LEU A 46 10.08 0.83 9.23
N GLN A 47 11.04 1.62 8.74
CA GLN A 47 11.31 2.96 9.28
C GLN A 47 10.21 3.94 8.88
N LEU A 48 9.89 4.89 9.75
CA LEU A 48 8.81 5.86 9.53
C LEU A 48 9.10 6.78 8.33
N ASP A 49 10.34 7.22 8.15
CA ASP A 49 10.74 8.07 7.03
C ASP A 49 10.55 7.34 5.69
N HIS A 50 10.91 6.05 5.65
CA HIS A 50 10.67 5.20 4.48
C HIS A 50 9.18 4.99 4.24
N LEU A 51 8.38 4.77 5.29
CA LEU A 51 6.93 4.63 5.17
C LEU A 51 6.31 5.90 4.56
N ALA A 52 6.69 7.09 5.03
CA ALA A 52 6.18 8.35 4.50
C ALA A 52 6.46 8.49 2.99
N MET A 53 7.70 8.25 2.55
CA MET A 53 8.03 8.32 1.13
C MET A 53 7.34 7.23 0.29
N ILE A 54 7.22 6.00 0.81
CA ILE A 54 6.49 4.94 0.11
C ILE A 54 5.03 5.35 -0.10
N LEU A 55 4.38 5.91 0.91
CA LEU A 55 3.00 6.38 0.82
C LEU A 55 2.88 7.52 -0.19
N GLU A 56 3.77 8.51 -0.15
CA GLU A 56 3.80 9.63 -1.10
C GLU A 56 3.95 9.14 -2.55
N ARG A 57 4.88 8.21 -2.82
CA ARG A 57 5.11 7.67 -4.17
C ARG A 57 3.98 6.77 -4.67
N LEU A 58 3.18 6.22 -3.77
CA LEU A 58 1.98 5.45 -4.10
C LEU A 58 0.71 6.31 -4.13
N GLU A 59 0.82 7.62 -3.87
CA GLU A 59 -0.30 8.55 -3.75
C GLU A 59 -1.33 8.07 -2.69
N LEU A 60 -0.83 7.54 -1.57
CA LEU A 60 -1.63 7.03 -0.46
C LEU A 60 -1.49 7.91 0.77
N GLU A 61 -2.56 8.00 1.56
CA GLU A 61 -2.56 8.65 2.87
C GLU A 61 -2.84 7.64 3.98
N LEU A 62 -2.12 7.79 5.10
CA LEU A 62 -2.37 7.00 6.31
C LEU A 62 -3.27 7.80 7.27
N VAL A 63 -4.45 7.27 7.58
CA VAL A 63 -5.42 7.91 8.47
C VAL A 63 -5.50 7.17 9.80
N VAL A 64 -5.44 7.91 10.91
CA VAL A 64 -5.75 7.39 12.25
C VAL A 64 -7.24 7.57 12.52
N ALA A 65 -7.93 6.48 12.83
CA ALA A 65 -9.36 6.50 13.12
C ALA A 65 -9.72 5.60 14.31
N PRO A 66 -10.88 5.82 14.95
CA PRO A 66 -11.40 4.92 15.97
C PRO A 66 -11.52 3.48 15.46
N LYS A 67 -11.35 2.51 16.36
CA LYS A 67 -11.54 1.09 16.01
C LYS A 67 -12.98 0.87 15.54
N GLY A 68 -13.14 0.06 14.49
CA GLY A 68 -14.45 -0.24 13.90
C GLY A 68 -14.90 0.73 12.80
N THR A 69 -14.18 1.82 12.55
CA THR A 69 -14.55 2.78 11.48
C THR A 69 -14.14 2.32 10.08
N ASN A 70 -13.40 1.21 9.93
CA ASN A 70 -12.86 0.73 8.65
C ASN A 70 -13.89 0.62 7.53
N GLU A 71 -15.07 0.04 7.79
CA GLU A 71 -16.13 -0.10 6.75
C GLU A 71 -16.67 1.26 6.31
N ARG A 72 -16.88 2.17 7.27
CA ARG A 72 -17.30 3.54 6.97
C ARG A 72 -16.25 4.29 6.17
N LEU A 73 -14.96 4.15 6.52
CA LEU A 73 -13.87 4.78 5.77
C LEU A 73 -13.76 4.21 4.36
N ARG A 74 -13.93 2.89 4.16
CA ARG A 74 -13.98 2.29 2.82
C ARG A 74 -15.17 2.79 1.98
N ALA A 75 -16.29 3.13 2.60
CA ALA A 75 -17.43 3.72 1.90
C ALA A 75 -17.19 5.19 1.51
N VAL A 76 -16.40 5.92 2.30
CA VAL A 76 -16.08 7.34 2.06
C VAL A 76 -14.93 7.49 1.07
N PHE A 77 -13.86 6.74 1.26
CA PHE A 77 -12.73 6.66 0.35
C PHE A 77 -13.06 5.58 -0.69
N SER A 78 -13.73 5.99 -1.77
CA SER A 78 -13.87 5.14 -2.93
C SER A 78 -12.47 4.77 -3.40
N ASP A 79 -12.09 3.51 -3.27
CA ASP A 79 -10.86 3.00 -3.88
C ASP A 79 -11.05 3.13 -5.39
N PRO A 80 -10.30 4.02 -6.08
CA PRO A 80 -10.45 4.18 -7.53
C PRO A 80 -10.10 2.89 -8.30
N PHE A 81 -9.55 1.89 -7.61
CA PHE A 81 -9.17 0.60 -8.15
C PHE A 81 -10.12 -0.56 -7.79
N VAL A 82 -11.16 -0.34 -6.97
CA VAL A 82 -12.23 -1.32 -6.79
C VAL A 82 -13.24 -1.12 -7.91
N GLN A 83 -13.08 -1.86 -9.01
CA GLN A 83 -14.14 -1.97 -9.99
C GLN A 83 -15.39 -2.53 -9.29
N PRO A 84 -16.57 -1.90 -9.41
CA PRO A 84 -17.78 -2.51 -8.93
C PRO A 84 -17.93 -3.87 -9.63
N LYS A 85 -18.15 -4.94 -8.85
CA LYS A 85 -18.60 -6.21 -9.42
C LYS A 85 -19.89 -5.89 -10.17
N VAL A 86 -19.80 -5.83 -11.49
CA VAL A 86 -20.98 -5.78 -12.34
C VAL A 86 -21.68 -7.11 -12.13
N GLU A 87 -22.71 -7.13 -11.29
CA GLU A 87 -23.66 -8.22 -11.27
C GLU A 87 -24.29 -8.26 -12.66
N ARG A 88 -23.82 -9.20 -13.50
CA ARG A 88 -24.53 -9.58 -14.70
C ARG A 88 -25.83 -10.23 -14.24
N ASN A 89 -26.89 -9.43 -14.18
CA ASN A 89 -28.23 -9.97 -14.26
C ASN A 89 -28.42 -10.47 -15.70
N ASP A 90 -27.99 -11.70 -15.94
CA ASP A 90 -28.39 -12.47 -17.12
C ASP A 90 -29.91 -12.68 -17.01
N THR A 91 -30.65 -11.87 -17.76
CA THR A 91 -32.09 -12.03 -18.04
C THR A 91 -32.24 -12.68 -19.40
#